data_AF-A0A4R5J6L7-F1
#
_entry.id   AF-A0A4R5J6L7-F1
#
_cell.length_a   1.000
_cell.length_b   1.000
_cell.length_c   1.000
_cell.angle_alpha   90.00
_cell.angle_beta   90.00
_cell.angle_gamma   90.00
#
_symmetry.space_group_name_H-M   'P 1'
#
loop_
_entity.id
_entity.type
_entity.pdbx_description
1 polymer ?
#
loop_
_entity_poly.entity_id
_entity_poly.type
_entity_poly.pdbx_seq_one_letter_code
_entity_poly.pdbx_strand_id
1 'polypeptide(L)'
;MNKRQRGATAVEFAIAAVLFFSLLLGILEFGRVLYTWNAVAEATRWGARQAVVCGRGSSSVLSKMQEILPTLKSGNVSVDWYDASGLSASCDSASCTGVSVSVTGLTASPVSPAAWVGFSSLAVPGFVTYLPREIMGEDPGSSAVCGI
;
A
#
# COMPACT_ATOMS: atom_id res chain seq x y z
N MET A 1 -58.22 13.91 -20.09
CA MET A 1 -57.21 13.03 -19.46
C MET A 1 -55.81 13.53 -19.80
N ASN A 2 -55.09 14.06 -18.82
CA ASN A 2 -53.86 14.83 -18.98
C ASN A 2 -52.65 13.96 -19.38
N LYS A 3 -52.34 13.93 -20.69
CA LYS A 3 -51.16 13.26 -21.26
C LYS A 3 -49.80 13.90 -20.87
N ARG A 4 -49.78 15.02 -20.14
CA ARG A 4 -48.57 15.81 -19.82
C ARG A 4 -47.73 15.29 -18.65
N GLN A 5 -48.21 14.34 -17.83
CA GLN A 5 -47.45 13.84 -16.67
C GLN A 5 -46.61 12.58 -16.91
N ARG A 6 -46.69 11.94 -18.08
CA ARG A 6 -45.96 10.68 -18.35
C ARG A 6 -44.44 10.83 -18.46
N GLY A 7 -43.92 12.04 -18.66
CA GLY A 7 -42.47 12.31 -18.71
C GLY A 7 -41.88 12.89 -17.43
N ALA A 8 -42.71 13.52 -16.58
CA ALA A 8 -42.23 14.22 -15.38
C ALA A 8 -41.66 13.24 -14.34
N THR A 9 -42.34 12.11 -14.13
CA THR A 9 -41.90 11.06 -13.20
C THR A 9 -40.56 10.43 -13.60
N ALA A 10 -40.28 10.31 -14.91
CA ALA A 10 -39.00 9.81 -15.40
C ALA A 10 -37.84 10.77 -15.11
N VAL A 11 -38.09 12.09 -15.21
CA VAL A 11 -37.09 13.12 -14.90
C VAL A 11 -36.82 13.19 -13.40
N GLU A 12 -37.86 13.13 -12.56
CA GLU A 12 -37.71 13.09 -11.10
C GLU A 12 -36.90 11.88 -10.65
N PHE A 13 -37.18 10.69 -11.22
CA PHE A 13 -36.40 9.50 -10.95
C PHE A 13 -34.94 9.63 -11.40
N ALA A 14 -34.69 10.22 -12.58
CA ALA A 14 -33.33 10.42 -13.07
C ALA A 14 -32.48 11.29 -12.13
N ILE A 15 -33.06 12.38 -11.61
CA ILE A 15 -32.36 13.27 -10.65
C ILE A 15 -32.08 12.52 -9.33
N ALA A 16 -33.07 11.81 -8.80
CA ALA A 16 -32.89 11.00 -7.59
C ALA A 16 -31.83 9.90 -7.76
N ALA A 17 -31.84 9.22 -8.91
CA ALA A 17 -30.88 8.18 -9.24
C ALA A 17 -29.44 8.73 -9.32
N VAL A 18 -29.23 9.89 -9.95
CA VAL A 18 -27.91 10.53 -10.01
C VAL A 18 -27.36 10.84 -8.62
N LEU A 19 -28.19 11.38 -7.72
CA LEU A 19 -27.79 11.66 -6.34
C LEU A 19 -27.52 10.39 -5.54
N PHE A 20 -28.34 9.36 -5.72
CA PHE A 20 -28.17 8.09 -5.03
C PHE A 20 -26.87 7.38 -5.47
N PHE A 21 -26.63 7.28 -6.78
CA PHE A 21 -25.43 6.63 -7.30
C PHE A 21 -24.16 7.44 -7.01
N SER A 22 -24.21 8.78 -6.99
CA SER A 22 -23.04 9.58 -6.62
C SER A 22 -22.64 9.36 -5.15
N LEU A 23 -23.61 9.31 -4.24
CA LEU A 23 -23.37 9.00 -2.83
C LEU A 23 -22.80 7.57 -2.66
N LEU A 24 -23.42 6.59 -3.32
CA LEU A 24 -23.01 5.19 -3.23
C LEU A 24 -21.59 4.99 -3.76
N LEU A 25 -21.25 5.57 -4.92
CA LEU A 25 -19.89 5.53 -5.46
C LEU A 25 -18.91 6.27 -4.53
N GLY A 26 -19.30 7.38 -3.93
CA GLY A 26 -18.47 8.10 -2.96
C GLY A 26 -18.11 7.23 -1.74
N ILE A 27 -19.07 6.50 -1.18
CA ILE A 27 -18.84 5.59 -0.04
C ILE A 27 -17.90 4.45 -0.44
N LEU A 28 -18.11 3.85 -1.62
CA LEU A 28 -17.25 2.76 -2.12
C LEU A 28 -15.80 3.21 -2.27
N GLU A 29 -15.57 4.42 -2.78
CA GLU A 29 -14.19 4.91 -2.94
C GLU A 29 -13.53 5.27 -1.62
N PHE A 30 -14.28 5.81 -0.67
CA PHE A 30 -13.74 6.01 0.67
C PHE A 30 -13.34 4.68 1.31
N GLY A 31 -14.18 3.64 1.17
CA GLY A 31 -13.87 2.29 1.63
C GLY A 31 -12.60 1.73 0.97
N ARG A 32 -12.43 1.94 -0.33
CA ARG A 32 -11.24 1.51 -1.06
C ARG A 32 -9.96 2.24 -0.61
N VAL A 33 -10.04 3.54 -0.36
CA VAL A 33 -8.91 4.31 0.18
C VAL A 33 -8.50 3.80 1.56
N LEU A 34 -9.47 3.56 2.45
CA LEU A 34 -9.17 3.00 3.76
C LEU A 34 -8.57 1.59 3.66
N TYR A 35 -9.04 0.77 2.71
CA TYR A 35 -8.45 -0.53 2.43
C TYR A 35 -6.98 -0.40 2.01
N THR A 36 -6.63 0.53 1.10
CA THR A 36 -5.23 0.70 0.66
C THR A 36 -4.34 1.16 1.81
N TRP A 37 -4.82 2.01 2.71
CA TRP A 37 -4.04 2.44 3.88
C TRP A 37 -3.69 1.26 4.79
N ASN A 38 -4.66 0.40 5.09
CA ASN A 38 -4.42 -0.80 5.88
C ASN A 38 -3.53 -1.81 5.15
N ALA A 39 -3.71 -1.97 3.84
CA ALA A 39 -2.89 -2.84 3.02
C ALA A 39 -1.42 -2.40 2.98
N VAL A 40 -1.14 -1.09 2.98
CA VAL A 40 0.24 -0.58 3.06
C VAL A 40 0.87 -0.89 4.41
N ALA A 41 0.13 -0.70 5.51
CA ALA A 41 0.60 -1.05 6.84
C ALA A 41 0.96 -2.54 6.95
N GLU A 42 0.08 -3.41 6.45
CA GLU A 42 0.32 -4.85 6.43
C GLU A 42 1.50 -5.20 5.50
N ALA A 43 1.55 -4.66 4.28
CA ALA A 43 2.67 -4.87 3.36
C ALA A 43 4.01 -4.46 3.98
N THR A 44 4.05 -3.36 4.72
CA THR A 44 5.26 -2.88 5.40
C THR A 44 5.72 -3.88 6.47
N ARG A 45 4.78 -4.45 7.23
CA ARG A 45 5.06 -5.47 8.25
C ARG A 45 5.58 -6.77 7.64
N TRP A 46 5.00 -7.23 6.53
CA TRP A 46 5.49 -8.39 5.79
C TRP A 46 6.87 -8.14 5.18
N GLY A 47 7.08 -6.96 4.58
CA GLY A 47 8.37 -6.55 4.06
C GLY A 47 9.46 -6.54 5.14
N ALA A 48 9.16 -6.03 6.33
CA ALA A 48 10.11 -6.05 7.44
C ALA A 48 10.47 -7.46 7.90
N ARG A 49 9.49 -8.38 7.98
CA ARG A 49 9.75 -9.80 8.27
C ARG A 49 10.63 -10.45 7.22
N GLN A 50 10.37 -10.17 5.94
CA GLN A 50 11.20 -10.67 4.84
C GLN A 50 12.62 -10.09 4.89
N ALA A 51 12.77 -8.80 5.23
CA ALA A 51 14.06 -8.15 5.34
C ALA A 51 14.89 -8.61 6.55
N VAL A 52 14.25 -9.08 7.63
CA VAL A 52 14.99 -9.69 8.74
C VAL A 52 15.74 -10.94 8.27
N VAL A 53 15.12 -11.75 7.42
CA VAL A 53 15.67 -13.02 6.92
C VAL A 53 16.61 -12.82 5.73
N CYS A 54 16.22 -11.98 4.77
CA CYS A 54 16.99 -11.78 3.55
C CYS A 54 18.07 -10.73 3.71
N GLY A 55 19.22 -11.00 3.07
CA GLY A 55 20.34 -10.07 3.04
C GLY A 55 19.99 -8.73 2.40
N ARG A 56 20.90 -7.76 2.62
CA ARG A 56 20.81 -6.42 2.05
C ARG A 56 20.67 -6.47 0.52
N GLY A 57 19.78 -5.65 -0.04
CA GLY A 57 19.61 -5.55 -1.49
C GLY A 57 18.81 -6.67 -2.16
N SER A 58 18.18 -7.57 -1.38
CA SER A 58 17.29 -8.59 -1.94
C SER A 58 16.03 -7.98 -2.57
N SER A 59 15.75 -8.31 -3.83
CA SER A 59 14.49 -7.95 -4.50
C SER A 59 13.27 -8.66 -3.89
N SER A 60 13.49 -9.74 -3.13
CA SER A 60 12.41 -10.53 -2.52
C SER A 60 11.55 -9.74 -1.54
N VAL A 61 12.10 -8.70 -0.89
CA VAL A 61 11.33 -7.80 0.00
C VAL A 61 10.24 -7.09 -0.79
N LEU A 62 10.59 -6.48 -1.92
CA LEU A 62 9.65 -5.77 -2.77
C LEU A 62 8.66 -6.73 -3.43
N SER A 63 9.11 -7.89 -3.92
CA SER A 63 8.22 -8.91 -4.50
C SER A 63 7.18 -9.39 -3.49
N LYS A 64 7.57 -9.64 -2.24
CA LYS A 64 6.64 -10.03 -1.17
C LYS A 64 5.66 -8.93 -0.80
N MET A 65 6.12 -7.68 -0.78
CA MET A 65 5.22 -6.54 -0.57
C MET A 65 4.22 -6.37 -1.72
N GLN A 66 4.64 -6.67 -2.95
CA GLN A 66 3.80 -6.60 -4.15
C GLN A 66 2.72 -7.70 -4.20
N GLU A 67 2.89 -8.83 -3.50
CA GLU A 67 1.81 -9.82 -3.33
C GLU A 67 0.59 -9.22 -2.60
N ILE A 68 0.82 -8.27 -1.69
CA ILE A 68 -0.24 -7.55 -0.96
C ILE A 68 -0.67 -6.30 -1.73
N LEU A 69 0.29 -5.53 -2.23
CA LEU A 69 0.04 -4.26 -2.89
C LEU A 69 0.83 -4.15 -4.20
N PRO A 70 0.26 -4.62 -5.33
CA PRO A 70 0.98 -4.72 -6.61
C PRO A 70 1.32 -3.36 -7.23
N THR A 71 0.74 -2.28 -6.73
CA THR A 71 1.03 -0.92 -7.17
C THR A 71 2.34 -0.36 -6.60
N LEU A 72 2.96 -1.04 -5.63
CA LEU A 72 4.23 -0.63 -5.05
C LEU A 72 5.36 -0.69 -6.09
N LYS A 73 6.16 0.38 -6.12
CA LYS A 73 7.40 0.47 -6.89
C LYS A 73 8.59 0.58 -5.95
N SER A 74 9.79 0.31 -6.47
CA SER A 74 11.04 0.42 -5.70
C SER A 74 11.24 1.82 -5.12
N GLY A 75 10.82 2.88 -5.82
CA GLY A 75 10.89 4.25 -5.31
C GLY A 75 9.97 4.56 -4.14
N ASN A 76 9.01 3.68 -3.82
CA ASN A 76 8.11 3.87 -2.68
C ASN A 76 8.59 3.17 -1.42
N VAL A 77 9.55 2.25 -1.52
CA VAL A 77 9.99 1.41 -0.40
C VAL A 77 11.43 1.77 -0.05
N SER A 78 11.67 2.13 1.21
CA SER A 78 13.03 2.29 1.76
C SER A 78 13.29 1.20 2.79
N VAL A 79 14.47 0.58 2.72
CA VAL A 79 14.92 -0.44 3.68
C VAL A 79 16.20 0.05 4.33
N ASP A 80 16.08 0.46 5.58
CA ASP A 80 17.14 1.02 6.40
C ASP A 80 17.63 -0.05 7.39
N TRP A 81 18.94 -0.17 7.51
CA TRP A 81 19.57 -1.25 8.29
C TRP A 81 20.35 -0.66 9.45
N TYR A 82 20.31 -1.33 10.59
CA TYR A 82 20.93 -0.87 11.82
C TYR A 82 22.00 -1.84 12.28
N ASP A 83 23.08 -1.30 12.82
CA ASP A 83 24.11 -2.03 13.58
C ASP A 83 24.11 -1.55 15.05
N ALA A 84 25.10 -1.99 15.83
CA ALA A 84 25.25 -1.59 17.24
C ALA A 84 25.43 -0.07 17.45
N SER A 85 25.84 0.67 16.42
CA SER A 85 26.05 2.12 16.45
C SER A 85 24.89 2.94 15.86
N GLY A 86 23.89 2.29 15.29
CA GLY A 86 22.69 2.93 14.73
C GLY A 86 22.52 2.63 13.24
N LEU A 87 21.99 3.60 12.47
CA LEU A 87 21.74 3.45 11.04
C LEU A 87 23.07 3.27 10.30
N SER A 88 23.20 2.16 9.57
CA SER A 88 24.45 1.77 8.93
C SER A 88 24.20 1.41 7.48
N ALA A 89 24.92 2.05 6.56
CA ALA A 89 24.88 1.76 5.13
C ALA A 89 25.68 0.49 4.76
N SER A 90 26.58 0.05 5.65
CA SER A 90 27.60 -0.96 5.38
C SER A 90 27.49 -2.22 6.23
N CYS A 91 26.53 -2.29 7.17
CA CYS A 91 26.35 -3.51 7.94
C CYS A 91 25.96 -4.69 7.03
N ASP A 92 26.48 -5.87 7.37
CA ASP A 92 26.30 -7.14 6.70
C ASP A 92 25.43 -8.10 7.54
N SER A 93 25.29 -9.35 7.10
CA SER A 93 24.50 -10.37 7.82
C SER A 93 25.02 -10.67 9.23
N ALA A 94 26.29 -10.38 9.53
CA ALA A 94 26.89 -10.66 10.84
C ALA A 94 26.84 -9.44 11.79
N SER A 95 26.79 -8.23 11.24
CA SER A 95 26.88 -6.97 12.00
C SER A 95 25.57 -6.20 12.11
N CYS A 96 24.60 -6.42 11.21
CA CYS A 96 23.31 -5.75 11.31
C CYS A 96 22.47 -6.34 12.47
N THR A 97 22.08 -5.49 13.41
CA THR A 97 21.26 -5.80 14.59
C THR A 97 19.76 -5.58 14.35
N GLY A 98 19.39 -4.83 13.31
CA GLY A 98 17.99 -4.51 13.02
C GLY A 98 17.74 -4.02 11.61
N VAL A 99 16.47 -3.97 11.22
CA VAL A 99 16.00 -3.44 9.95
C VAL A 99 14.72 -2.66 10.14
N SER A 100 14.59 -1.51 9.47
CA SER A 100 13.33 -0.82 9.28
C SER A 100 12.96 -0.79 7.80
N VAL A 101 11.71 -1.13 7.53
CA VAL A 101 11.11 -0.99 6.21
C VAL A 101 10.10 0.13 6.28
N SER A 102 10.18 1.08 5.36
CA SER A 102 9.23 2.17 5.23
C SER A 102 8.65 2.26 3.83
N VAL A 103 7.38 2.66 3.76
CA VAL A 103 6.67 2.94 2.52
C VAL A 103 6.26 4.39 2.49
N THR A 104 6.64 5.13 1.45
CA THR A 104 6.32 6.56 1.27
C THR A 104 6.01 6.91 -0.19
N GLY A 105 5.40 8.09 -0.41
CA GLY A 105 5.17 8.62 -1.75
C GLY A 105 4.14 7.84 -2.59
N LEU A 106 3.29 7.04 -1.96
CA LEU A 106 2.22 6.32 -2.65
C LEU A 106 0.98 7.20 -2.78
N THR A 107 0.37 7.19 -3.95
CA THR A 107 -0.90 7.87 -4.20
C THR A 107 -1.98 6.87 -4.60
N ALA A 108 -3.16 7.01 -4.02
CA ALA A 108 -4.35 6.28 -4.43
C ALA A 108 -5.13 7.15 -5.43
N SER A 109 -5.39 6.60 -6.63
CA SER A 109 -6.24 7.26 -7.62
C SER A 109 -7.65 6.66 -7.56
N PRO A 110 -8.71 7.48 -7.47
CA PRO A 110 -10.08 6.99 -7.51
C PRO A 110 -10.41 6.44 -8.90
N VAL A 111 -11.25 5.41 -8.95
CA VAL A 111 -11.75 4.80 -10.19
C VAL A 111 -13.13 5.34 -10.57
N SER A 112 -13.82 5.99 -9.63
CA SER A 112 -15.12 6.61 -9.82
C SER A 112 -15.08 7.95 -10.59
N PRO A 113 -16.25 8.50 -10.98
CA PRO A 113 -16.39 9.85 -11.54
C PRO A 113 -15.82 10.99 -10.68
N ALA A 114 -15.35 10.72 -9.46
CA ALA A 114 -14.65 11.72 -8.63
C ALA A 114 -13.44 12.33 -9.38
N ALA A 115 -12.80 11.57 -10.27
CA ALA A 115 -11.76 12.09 -11.16
C ALA A 115 -12.27 13.18 -12.13
N TRP A 116 -13.54 13.14 -12.54
CA TRP A 116 -14.15 14.14 -13.43
C TRP A 116 -14.43 15.47 -12.72
N VAL A 117 -14.55 15.46 -11.39
CA VAL A 117 -14.75 16.65 -10.56
C VAL A 117 -13.46 17.11 -9.87
N GLY A 118 -12.29 16.63 -10.31
CA GLY A 118 -10.97 17.12 -9.91
C GLY A 118 -10.30 16.39 -8.75
N PHE A 119 -10.89 15.33 -8.21
CA PHE A 119 -10.23 14.47 -7.21
C PHE A 119 -9.44 13.38 -7.94
N SER A 120 -8.19 13.67 -8.30
CA SER A 120 -7.35 12.78 -9.12
C SER A 120 -6.37 11.92 -8.33
N SER A 121 -5.94 12.38 -7.14
CA SER A 121 -5.03 11.62 -6.28
C SER A 121 -5.20 11.96 -4.81
N LEU A 122 -5.13 10.93 -3.97
CA LEU A 122 -5.05 11.06 -2.51
C LEU A 122 -3.72 10.51 -2.04
N ALA A 123 -2.99 11.30 -1.25
CA ALA A 123 -1.75 10.87 -0.64
C ALA A 123 -2.04 9.78 0.41
N VAL A 124 -1.34 8.65 0.30
CA VAL A 124 -1.36 7.61 1.32
C VAL A 124 -0.32 7.99 2.38
N PRO A 125 -0.66 7.94 3.67
CA PRO A 125 0.31 8.22 4.72
C PRO A 125 1.48 7.21 4.66
N GLY A 126 2.66 7.67 5.08
CA GLY A 126 3.83 6.80 5.17
C GLY A 126 3.71 5.84 6.35
N PHE A 127 4.17 4.61 6.18
CA PHE A 127 4.24 3.59 7.23
C PHE A 127 5.66 3.11 7.40
N VAL A 128 6.05 2.80 8.64
CA VAL A 128 7.36 2.26 8.97
C VAL A 128 7.21 1.11 9.95
N THR A 129 8.00 0.07 9.78
CA THR A 129 8.05 -1.06 10.72
C THR A 129 9.51 -1.45 10.95
N TYR A 130 9.90 -1.48 12.22
CA TYR A 130 11.23 -1.90 12.67
C TYR A 130 11.17 -3.29 13.31
N LEU A 131 12.06 -4.19 12.91
CA LEU A 131 12.26 -5.49 13.56
C LEU A 131 13.76 -5.70 13.90
N PRO A 132 14.08 -6.20 15.11
CA PRO A 132 15.42 -6.63 15.46
C PRO A 132 15.80 -7.95 14.76
N ARG A 133 17.10 -8.18 14.55
CA ARG A 133 17.66 -9.34 13.84
C ARG A 133 18.17 -10.43 14.79
N GLU A 134 17.28 -11.01 15.60
CA GLU A 134 17.67 -12.03 16.59
C GLU A 134 17.93 -13.44 16.01
N ILE A 135 17.56 -13.73 14.74
CA ILE A 135 17.62 -15.09 14.13
C ILE A 135 18.42 -15.12 12.82
N MET A 136 19.12 -14.06 12.44
CA MET A 136 19.82 -13.99 11.14
C MET A 136 21.18 -14.73 11.14
N GLY A 137 21.17 -16.03 11.42
CA GLY A 137 22.38 -16.84 11.53
C GLY A 137 22.23 -18.33 11.20
N GLU A 138 21.03 -18.90 11.22
CA GLU A 138 20.88 -20.35 10.99
C GLU A 138 20.78 -20.74 9.50
N ASP A 139 20.54 -19.77 8.59
CA ASP A 139 20.72 -19.94 7.13
C ASP A 139 20.75 -18.57 6.41
N PRO A 140 21.83 -17.77 6.53
CA PRO A 140 21.96 -16.51 5.81
C PRO A 140 21.97 -16.76 4.30
N GLY A 141 20.94 -16.30 3.60
CA GLY A 141 20.87 -16.36 2.14
C GLY A 141 20.37 -17.68 1.54
N SER A 142 19.62 -18.48 2.29
CA SER A 142 18.92 -19.64 1.70
C SER A 142 18.09 -19.21 0.49
N SER A 143 18.46 -19.72 -0.68
CA SER A 143 17.80 -19.45 -1.96
C SER A 143 16.33 -19.89 -1.97
N ALA A 144 15.89 -20.71 -1.02
CA ALA A 144 14.50 -21.11 -0.86
C ALA A 144 13.60 -20.00 -0.29
N VAL A 145 14.14 -19.07 0.50
CA VAL A 145 13.37 -17.97 1.15
C VAL A 145 13.64 -16.62 0.50
N CYS A 146 14.87 -16.43 0.01
CA CYS A 146 15.31 -15.18 -0.59
C CYS A 146 15.48 -15.23 -2.11
N GLY A 147 15.30 -16.41 -2.72
CA GLY A 147 15.17 -16.55 -4.17
C GLY A 147 13.80 -16.07 -4.63
N ILE A 148 13.79 -15.44 -5.80
CA ILE A 148 12.58 -15.11 -6.56
C ILE A 148 12.04 -16.32 -7.29
#